data_AF-A0A813T6Q4-F1
#
_entry.id   AF-A0A813T6Q4-F1
#
_cell.length_a   1.000
_cell.length_b   1.000
_cell.length_c   1.000
_cell.angle_alpha   90.00
_cell.angle_beta   90.00
_cell.angle_gamma   90.00
#
_symmetry.space_group_name_H-M   'P 1'
#
loop_
_entity.id
_entity.type
_entity.pdbx_description
1 polymer ?
#
loop_
_entity_poly.entity_id
_entity_poly.type
_entity_poly.pdbx_seq_one_letter_code
_entity_poly.pdbx_strand_id
1 'polypeptide(L)'
;MAISGRILFVAGIAITAVSALFCIIGLATKGWRNEQIGGGGIFCNGDGCNRAPAALSIISFILLIVTVVALILQMLDILRGILRYVPTLILFVATFFLLAAFTSYFKDIVGYSFNLMVVAHFFSYVALTVMAYWLGLTDASSN
;
A
#
# COMPACT_ATOMS: atom_id res chain seq x y z
N MET A 1 1.36 -7.64 -28.51
CA MET A 1 0.72 -7.11 -27.27
C MET A 1 1.15 -7.83 -25.99
N ALA A 2 1.48 -9.14 -26.01
CA ALA A 2 1.85 -9.90 -24.81
C ALA A 2 3.04 -9.37 -23.98
N ILE A 3 4.03 -8.75 -24.62
CA ILE A 3 5.23 -8.23 -23.92
C ILE A 3 4.88 -7.00 -23.08
N SER A 4 4.04 -6.09 -23.59
CA SER A 4 3.62 -4.88 -22.86
C SER A 4 2.80 -5.22 -21.61
N GLY A 5 1.90 -6.21 -21.70
CA GLY A 5 1.10 -6.66 -20.55
C GLY A 5 1.95 -7.26 -19.43
N ARG A 6 2.97 -8.07 -19.76
CA ARG A 6 3.88 -8.64 -18.74
C ARG A 6 4.73 -7.57 -18.07
N ILE A 7 5.20 -6.57 -18.83
CA ILE A 7 5.97 -5.44 -18.27
C ILE A 7 5.10 -4.62 -17.31
N LEU A 8 3.86 -4.31 -17.69
CA LEU A 8 2.91 -3.60 -16.81
C LEU A 8 2.64 -4.38 -15.52
N PHE A 9 2.49 -5.70 -15.60
CA PHE A 9 2.27 -6.54 -14.43
C PHE A 9 3.47 -6.53 -13.47
N VAL A 10 4.68 -6.73 -14.00
CA VAL A 10 5.92 -6.68 -13.19
C VAL A 10 6.13 -5.28 -12.59
N ALA A 11 5.86 -4.22 -13.36
CA ALA A 11 5.92 -2.86 -12.87
C ALA A 11 4.93 -2.63 -11.72
N GLY A 12 3.69 -3.09 -11.83
CA GLY A 12 2.71 -2.96 -10.75
C GLY A 12 3.12 -3.73 -9.48
N ILE A 13 3.75 -4.91 -9.61
CA ILE A 13 4.32 -5.63 -8.46
C ILE A 13 5.41 -4.78 -7.79
N ALA A 14 6.36 -4.26 -8.58
CA ALA A 14 7.45 -3.46 -8.06
C ALA A 14 6.95 -2.19 -7.35
N ILE A 15 5.99 -1.48 -7.94
CA ILE A 15 5.38 -0.28 -7.36
C ILE A 15 4.64 -0.62 -6.05
N THR A 16 3.92 -1.76 -6.01
CA THR A 16 3.25 -2.22 -4.77
C THR A 16 4.26 -2.54 -3.67
N ALA A 17 5.39 -3.18 -4.01
CA ALA A 17 6.45 -3.47 -3.06
C ALA A 17 7.12 -2.19 -2.54
N VAL A 18 7.35 -1.20 -3.41
CA VAL A 18 7.87 0.13 -3.02
C VAL A 18 6.88 0.84 -2.08
N SER A 19 5.58 0.76 -2.35
CA SER A 19 4.55 1.26 -1.42
C SER A 19 4.64 0.59 -0.05
N ALA A 20 4.78 -0.73 0.00
CA ALA A 20 4.90 -1.47 1.26
C ALA A 20 6.15 -1.05 2.04
N LEU A 21 7.27 -0.83 1.33
CA LEU A 21 8.53 -0.38 1.89
C LEU A 21 8.40 1.03 2.50
N PHE A 22 7.78 1.98 1.79
CA PHE A 22 7.54 3.31 2.36
C PHE A 22 6.57 3.28 3.54
N CYS A 23 5.56 2.39 3.51
CA CYS A 23 4.63 2.21 4.61
C CYS A 23 5.35 1.72 5.88
N ILE A 24 6.20 0.69 5.79
CA ILE A 24 6.96 0.20 6.96
C ILE A 24 8.00 1.23 7.44
N ILE A 25 8.66 1.97 6.54
CA ILE A 25 9.58 3.04 6.96
C ILE A 25 8.81 4.16 7.66
N GLY A 26 7.64 4.55 7.17
CA GLY A 26 6.76 5.52 7.82
C GLY A 26 6.31 5.07 9.22
N LEU A 27 6.06 3.77 9.41
CA LEU A 27 5.74 3.16 10.70
C LEU A 27 6.95 3.07 11.64
N ALA A 28 8.14 2.78 11.10
CA ALA A 28 9.36 2.58 11.87
C ALA A 28 10.04 3.89 12.29
N THR A 29 9.90 4.93 11.47
CA THR A 29 10.53 6.22 11.72
C THR A 29 9.75 7.04 12.75
N LYS A 30 10.49 7.75 13.61
CA LYS A 30 9.94 8.78 14.48
C LYS A 30 9.73 10.05 13.66
N GLY A 31 8.63 10.77 13.91
CA GLY A 31 8.34 12.00 13.18
C GLY A 31 6.91 12.13 12.73
N TRP A 32 5.95 11.61 13.49
CA TRP A 32 4.53 11.91 13.28
C TRP A 32 4.12 13.25 13.90
N ARG A 33 4.98 14.00 14.61
CA ARG A 33 4.62 15.34 15.10
C ARG A 33 5.84 16.25 15.06
N ASN A 34 5.65 17.48 14.60
CA ASN A 34 6.62 18.56 14.78
C ASN A 34 6.46 19.04 16.22
N GLU A 35 7.40 18.65 17.10
CA GLU A 35 7.81 19.32 18.36
C GLU A 35 8.22 18.30 19.43
N GLN A 36 9.52 18.33 19.77
CA GLN A 36 10.17 18.17 21.07
C GLN A 36 9.73 17.16 22.15
N ILE A 37 8.69 16.35 22.00
CA ILE A 37 8.23 15.45 23.08
C ILE A 37 8.09 14.02 22.55
N GLY A 38 8.83 13.12 23.20
CA GLY A 38 8.98 11.71 22.86
C GLY A 38 7.66 10.94 22.72
N GLY A 39 7.16 10.81 21.50
CA GLY A 39 6.11 9.85 21.12
C GLY A 39 6.67 8.88 20.07
N GLY A 40 7.01 7.68 20.52
CA GLY A 40 7.85 6.70 19.80
C GLY A 40 7.32 6.17 18.46
N GLY A 41 8.26 5.69 17.64
CA GLY A 41 8.01 4.83 16.48
C GLY A 41 8.19 3.34 16.84
N ILE A 42 7.71 2.47 15.94
CA ILE A 42 7.70 1.00 15.96
C ILE A 42 6.87 0.31 17.07
N PHE A 43 6.96 0.73 18.33
CA PHE A 43 6.19 0.17 19.44
C PHE A 43 5.98 1.28 20.46
N CYS A 44 4.87 2.01 20.30
CA CYS A 44 4.32 3.01 21.21
C CYS A 44 4.96 3.01 22.61
N ASN A 45 6.02 3.80 22.82
CA ASN A 45 6.57 4.01 24.14
C ASN A 45 6.21 5.43 24.58
N GLY A 46 5.20 5.49 25.45
CA GLY A 46 4.63 6.69 26.06
C GLY A 46 3.10 6.72 25.95
N ASP A 47 2.43 6.53 27.10
CA ASP A 47 1.00 6.51 27.50
C ASP A 47 -0.09 7.20 26.63
N GLY A 48 -0.07 7.04 25.31
CA GLY A 48 -0.99 7.76 24.42
C GLY A 48 -1.33 7.11 23.08
N CYS A 49 -1.11 5.80 22.91
CA CYS A 49 -1.39 5.11 21.64
C CYS A 49 -2.84 4.63 21.46
N ASN A 50 -3.82 5.43 21.87
CA ASN A 50 -5.21 5.27 21.46
C ASN A 50 -5.48 5.93 20.10
N ARG A 51 -4.62 5.69 19.11
CA ARG A 51 -4.74 6.33 17.78
C ARG A 51 -5.05 5.28 16.70
N ALA A 52 -6.33 5.17 16.37
CA ALA A 52 -6.87 4.48 15.19
C ALA A 52 -5.96 4.48 13.92
N PRO A 53 -5.23 5.56 13.58
CA PRO A 53 -4.32 5.54 12.42
C PRO A 53 -3.11 4.61 12.48
N ALA A 54 -2.58 4.28 13.67
CA ALA A 54 -1.48 3.31 13.77
C ALA A 54 -1.97 1.90 13.42
N ALA A 55 -3.18 1.55 13.86
CA ALA A 55 -3.79 0.28 13.49
C ALA A 55 -4.10 0.21 11.98
N LEU A 56 -4.68 1.28 11.40
CA LEU A 56 -5.01 1.34 9.97
C LEU A 56 -3.78 1.20 9.07
N SER A 57 -2.67 1.81 9.48
CA SER A 57 -1.40 1.75 8.76
C SER A 57 -0.75 0.36 8.83
N ILE A 58 -0.78 -0.28 10.00
CA ILE A 58 -0.34 -1.68 10.16
C ILE A 58 -1.20 -2.62 9.32
N ILE A 59 -2.53 -2.47 9.37
CA ILE A 59 -3.45 -3.29 8.56
C ILE A 59 -3.16 -3.09 7.08
N SER A 60 -2.98 -1.85 6.63
CA SER A 60 -2.62 -1.56 5.24
C SER A 60 -1.29 -2.18 4.84
N PHE A 61 -0.26 -2.11 5.70
CA PHE A 61 1.02 -2.76 5.44
C PHE A 61 0.87 -4.28 5.25
N ILE A 62 0.13 -4.96 6.15
CA ILE A 62 -0.14 -6.39 6.03
C ILE A 62 -0.85 -6.68 4.71
N LEU A 63 -1.88 -5.91 4.36
CA LEU A 63 -2.60 -6.07 3.10
C LEU A 63 -1.69 -5.87 1.89
N LEU A 64 -0.80 -4.88 1.89
CA LEU A 64 0.18 -4.66 0.81
C LEU A 64 1.12 -5.86 0.64
N ILE A 65 1.62 -6.44 1.74
CA ILE A 65 2.46 -7.64 1.68
C ILE A 65 1.67 -8.83 1.12
N VAL A 66 0.44 -9.04 1.57
CA VAL A 66 -0.45 -10.08 1.05
C VAL A 66 -0.72 -9.86 -0.44
N THR A 67 -0.94 -8.62 -0.88
CA THR A 67 -1.09 -8.28 -2.30
C THR A 67 0.15 -8.66 -3.09
N VAL A 68 1.36 -8.31 -2.63
CA VAL A 68 2.61 -8.66 -3.32
C VAL A 68 2.74 -10.18 -3.48
N VAL A 69 2.50 -10.94 -2.40
CA VAL A 69 2.53 -12.41 -2.45
C VAL A 69 1.49 -12.94 -3.43
N ALA A 70 0.26 -12.43 -3.38
CA ALA A 70 -0.81 -12.87 -4.27
C ALA A 70 -0.52 -12.55 -5.75
N LEU A 71 0.10 -11.40 -6.04
CA LEU A 71 0.56 -11.05 -7.38
C LEU A 71 1.69 -11.96 -7.86
N ILE A 72 2.62 -12.35 -6.98
CA ILE A 72 3.67 -13.34 -7.31
C ILE A 72 3.05 -14.71 -7.60
N LEU A 73 2.09 -15.16 -6.80
CA LEU A 73 1.36 -16.41 -7.06
C LEU A 73 0.57 -16.35 -8.38
N GLN A 74 0.03 -15.18 -8.73
CA GLN A 74 -0.61 -14.95 -10.03
C GLN A 74 0.39 -14.93 -11.18
N MET A 75 1.63 -14.46 -10.96
CA MET A 75 2.72 -14.56 -11.93
C MET A 75 3.08 -16.02 -12.24
N LEU A 76 3.02 -16.88 -11.22
CA LEU A 76 3.25 -18.33 -11.32
C LEU A 76 2.05 -19.11 -11.87
N ASP A 77 0.99 -18.41 -12.29
CA ASP A 77 -0.21 -18.99 -12.90
C ASP A 77 -1.01 -19.91 -11.94
N ILE A 78 -0.86 -19.67 -10.63
CA ILE A 78 -1.57 -20.39 -9.56
C ILE A 78 -2.97 -19.79 -9.35
N LEU A 79 -3.11 -18.47 -9.45
CA LEU A 79 -4.39 -17.77 -9.36
C LEU A 79 -5.00 -17.62 -10.75
N ARG A 80 -6.05 -18.41 -11.03
CA ARG A 80 -6.77 -18.41 -12.32
C ARG A 80 -8.25 -18.04 -12.15
N GLY A 81 -8.88 -17.65 -13.26
CA GLY A 81 -10.31 -17.31 -13.29
C GLY A 81 -10.63 -16.08 -12.44
N ILE A 82 -11.67 -16.16 -11.60
CA ILE A 82 -12.10 -15.07 -10.71
C ILE A 82 -11.03 -14.69 -9.68
N LEU A 83 -10.15 -15.61 -9.28
CA LEU A 83 -9.12 -15.32 -8.28
C LEU A 83 -8.11 -14.28 -8.77
N ARG A 84 -8.01 -14.03 -10.09
CA ARG A 84 -7.11 -13.03 -10.67
C ARG A 84 -7.43 -11.58 -10.27
N TYR A 85 -8.66 -11.32 -9.80
CA TYR A 85 -9.11 -10.01 -9.34
C TYR A 85 -8.83 -9.78 -7.85
N VAL A 86 -8.56 -10.85 -7.09
CA VAL A 86 -8.35 -10.79 -5.64
C VAL A 86 -7.19 -9.87 -5.26
N PRO A 87 -6.00 -9.93 -5.90
CA PRO A 87 -4.90 -9.04 -5.51
C PRO A 87 -5.25 -7.57 -5.71
N THR A 88 -5.95 -7.24 -6.79
CA THR A 88 -6.40 -5.87 -7.09
C THR A 88 -7.43 -5.37 -6.08
N LEU A 89 -8.36 -6.22 -5.65
CA LEU A 89 -9.30 -5.88 -4.58
C LEU A 89 -8.59 -5.64 -3.24
N ILE A 90 -7.63 -6.50 -2.87
CA ILE A 90 -6.84 -6.31 -1.65
C ILE A 90 -6.04 -5.01 -1.72
N LEU A 91 -5.45 -4.70 -2.88
CA LEU A 91 -4.71 -3.46 -3.13
C LEU A 91 -5.60 -2.22 -3.01
N PHE A 92 -6.85 -2.30 -3.47
CA PHE A 92 -7.84 -1.25 -3.31
C PHE A 92 -8.12 -0.97 -1.83
N VAL A 93 -8.38 -2.02 -1.04
CA VAL A 93 -8.64 -1.89 0.40
C VAL A 93 -7.40 -1.33 1.13
N ALA A 94 -6.20 -1.81 0.79
CA ALA A 94 -4.95 -1.31 1.37
C ALA A 94 -4.75 0.19 1.11
N THR A 95 -5.02 0.63 -0.13
CA THR A 95 -4.95 2.03 -0.55
C THR A 95 -5.95 2.91 0.19
N PHE A 96 -7.17 2.41 0.42
CA PHE A 96 -8.19 3.11 1.18
C PHE A 96 -7.81 3.26 2.67
N PHE A 97 -7.23 2.23 3.29
CA PHE A 97 -6.74 2.34 4.67
C PHE A 97 -5.55 3.29 4.80
N LEU A 98 -4.66 3.33 3.80
CA LEU A 98 -3.62 4.36 3.71
C LEU A 98 -4.23 5.77 3.65
N LEU A 99 -5.27 5.95 2.84
CA LEU A 99 -6.02 7.20 2.73
C LEU A 99 -6.62 7.62 4.08
N ALA A 100 -7.30 6.70 4.75
CA ALA A 100 -7.89 6.92 6.06
C ALA A 100 -6.82 7.25 7.12
N ALA A 101 -5.67 6.56 7.07
CA ALA A 101 -4.58 6.78 8.02
C ALA A 101 -4.03 8.20 7.92
N PHE A 102 -3.77 8.74 6.72
CA PHE A 102 -3.24 10.11 6.61
C PHE A 102 -4.32 11.19 6.80
N THR A 103 -5.55 10.99 6.32
CA THR A 103 -6.62 12.00 6.47
C THR A 103 -7.02 12.20 7.93
N SER A 104 -6.87 11.17 8.77
CA SER A 104 -7.07 11.29 10.21
C SER A 104 -6.05 12.22 10.91
N TYR A 105 -4.96 12.59 10.24
CA TYR A 105 -3.86 13.39 10.77
C TYR A 105 -3.68 14.78 10.15
N PHE A 106 -4.59 15.17 9.25
CA PHE A 106 -4.48 16.40 8.46
C PHE A 106 -4.40 17.70 9.28
N LYS A 107 -4.76 17.67 10.57
CA LYS A 107 -4.89 18.86 11.42
C LYS A 107 -3.65 19.19 12.27
N ASP A 108 -2.74 18.24 12.50
CA ASP A 108 -1.73 18.37 13.58
C ASP A 108 -0.31 17.85 13.23
N ILE A 109 -0.05 17.43 11.98
CA ILE A 109 1.14 16.63 11.65
C ILE A 109 1.79 17.07 10.33
N VAL A 110 3.03 17.53 10.40
CA VAL A 110 3.87 17.93 9.24
C VAL A 110 5.25 17.26 9.30
N GLY A 111 5.32 16.04 9.83
CA GLY A 111 6.58 15.35 10.07
C GLY A 111 6.97 14.35 8.98
N TYR A 112 8.25 13.96 8.97
CA TYR A 112 8.84 13.08 7.95
C TYR A 112 8.08 11.76 7.75
N SER A 113 7.61 11.14 8.84
CA SER A 113 6.84 9.89 8.80
C SER A 113 5.48 10.05 8.12
N PHE A 114 4.83 11.20 8.27
CA PHE A 114 3.58 11.51 7.58
C PHE A 114 3.80 11.67 6.07
N ASN A 115 4.87 12.37 5.67
CA ASN A 115 5.23 12.50 4.26
C ASN A 115 5.53 11.14 3.62
N LEU A 116 6.24 10.26 4.33
CA LEU A 116 6.47 8.88 3.87
C LEU A 116 5.17 8.10 3.69
N MET A 117 4.18 8.31 4.57
CA MET A 117 2.89 7.66 4.46
C MET A 117 2.05 8.17 3.28
N VAL A 118 2.11 9.47 3.00
CA VAL A 118 1.52 10.07 1.80
C VAL A 118 2.18 9.52 0.54
N VAL A 119 3.50 9.38 0.55
CA VAL A 119 4.26 8.76 -0.56
C VAL A 119 3.87 7.29 -0.74
N ALA A 120 3.74 6.52 0.34
CA ALA A 120 3.27 5.15 0.30
C ALA A 120 1.86 5.06 -0.34
N HIS A 121 0.93 5.92 0.07
CA HIS A 121 -0.40 6.00 -0.55
C HIS A 121 -0.34 6.32 -2.05
N PHE A 122 0.51 7.27 -2.45
CA PHE A 122 0.66 7.62 -3.86
C PHE A 122 1.12 6.42 -4.68
N PHE A 123 2.13 5.68 -4.21
CA PHE A 123 2.58 4.46 -4.88
C PHE A 123 1.53 3.35 -4.88
N SER A 124 0.78 3.16 -3.78
CA SER A 124 -0.31 2.17 -3.75
C SER A 124 -1.42 2.50 -4.74
N TYR A 125 -1.76 3.78 -4.88
CA TYR A 125 -2.74 4.27 -5.85
C TYR A 125 -2.26 4.06 -7.30
N VAL A 126 -1.01 4.42 -7.61
CA VAL A 126 -0.43 4.18 -8.94
C VAL A 126 -0.41 2.68 -9.27
N ALA A 127 0.00 1.84 -8.31
CA ALA A 127 -0.02 0.39 -8.49
C ALA A 127 -1.44 -0.13 -8.77
N LEU A 128 -2.45 0.39 -8.06
CA LEU A 128 -3.85 0.04 -8.27
C LEU A 128 -4.31 0.41 -9.69
N THR A 129 -3.99 1.62 -10.17
CA THR A 129 -4.34 2.04 -11.52
C THR A 129 -3.66 1.17 -12.59
N VAL A 130 -2.37 0.86 -12.41
CA VAL A 130 -1.62 -0.01 -13.32
C VAL A 130 -2.22 -1.42 -13.35
N MET A 131 -2.56 -1.98 -12.20
CA MET A 131 -3.15 -3.32 -12.09
C MET A 131 -4.56 -3.39 -12.65
N ALA A 132 -5.39 -2.36 -12.41
CA ALA A 132 -6.72 -2.26 -13.01
C ALA A 132 -6.65 -2.13 -14.53
N TYR A 133 -5.72 -1.33 -15.04
CA TYR A 133 -5.47 -1.19 -16.48
C TYR A 133 -4.99 -2.51 -17.10
N TRP A 134 -4.06 -3.20 -16.43
CA TRP A 134 -3.58 -4.51 -16.87
C TRP A 134 -4.72 -5.54 -16.94
N LEU A 135 -5.58 -5.61 -15.92
CA LEU A 135 -6.75 -6.49 -15.94
C LEU A 135 -7.69 -6.17 -17.11
N GLY A 136 -7.98 -4.89 -17.35
CA GLY A 136 -8.81 -4.46 -18.49
C GLY A 136 -8.22 -4.86 -19.84
N LEU A 137 -6.90 -4.75 -20.01
CA LEU A 137 -6.21 -5.23 -21.22
C LEU A 137 -6.30 -6.75 -21.38
N THR A 138 -6.21 -7.52 -20.28
CA THR A 138 -6.33 -8.98 -20.36
C THR A 138 -7.74 -9.42 -20.73
N ASP A 139 -8.77 -8.73 -20.24
CA ASP A 139 -10.17 -9.04 -20.53
C ASP A 139 -10.55 -8.67 -21.97
N ALA A 140 -10.02 -7.55 -22.48
CA ALA A 140 -10.18 -7.16 -23.87
C ALA A 140 -9.48 -8.13 -24.85
N SER A 141 -8.47 -8.88 -24.39
CA SER A 141 -7.75 -9.85 -25.23
C SER A 141 -8.37 -11.25 -25.26
N SER A 142 -9.30 -11.55 -24.36
CA SER A 142 -9.98 -12.85 -24.27
C SER A 142 -11.33 -12.91 -25.00
N ASN A 143 -11.81 -11.78 -25.54
CA ASN A 143 -12.98 -11.68 -26.41
C ASN A 143 -12.54 -11.46 -27.86
#